data_AF-A0AAD4D1K7-F1
#
_entry.id   AF-A0AAD4D1K7-F1
#
_cell.length_a   1.000
_cell.length_b   1.000
_cell.length_c   1.000
_cell.angle_alpha   90.00
_cell.angle_beta   90.00
_cell.angle_gamma   90.00
#
_symmetry.space_group_name_H-M   'P 1'
#
loop_
_entity.id
_entity.type
_entity.pdbx_description
1 polymer ?
#
loop_
_entity_poly.entity_id
_entity_poly.type
_entity_poly.pdbx_seq_one_letter_code
_entity_poly.pdbx_strand_id
1 'polypeptide(L)'
;MNRYRDYLEYNARNQITWWAPHGQETLADYASKHWGGLVKEFYYPRWRIFVDHLVSAVETGRVLNQTACLSESLVKETEWMQETTCLGGCYADSSRVTQSRDDDDDDTDDATTKYPVEAVEDTVLVAQDLVDRWGLIAARLAKDAKP
;
A
#
# COMPACT_ATOMS: atom_id res chain seq x y z
N MET A 1 6.60 12.78 -19.37
CA MET A 1 7.15 11.96 -18.27
C MET A 1 8.44 12.59 -17.75
N ASN A 2 8.47 13.06 -16.50
CA ASN A 2 9.68 13.59 -15.88
C ASN A 2 10.44 12.45 -15.19
N ARG A 3 11.47 11.90 -15.86
CA ARG A 3 12.27 10.77 -15.37
C ARG A 3 12.88 10.98 -13.97
N TYR A 4 13.16 12.22 -13.58
CA TYR A 4 13.71 12.51 -12.26
C TYR A 4 12.67 12.37 -11.15
N ARG A 5 11.42 12.77 -11.42
CA ARG A 5 10.29 12.60 -10.48
C ARG A 5 10.01 11.12 -10.22
N ASP A 6 9.88 10.34 -11.28
CA ASP A 6 9.59 8.91 -11.19
C ASP A 6 10.71 8.16 -10.42
N TYR A 7 11.96 8.60 -10.61
CA TYR A 7 13.10 8.10 -9.82
C TYR A 7 12.99 8.47 -8.34
N LEU A 8 12.61 9.71 -8.00
CA LEU A 8 12.42 10.11 -6.61
C LEU A 8 11.25 9.36 -5.94
N GLU A 9 10.17 9.10 -6.67
CA GLU A 9 9.04 8.31 -6.17
C GLU A 9 9.47 6.86 -5.88
N TYR A 10 10.20 6.22 -6.80
CA TYR A 10 10.78 4.90 -6.55
C TYR A 10 11.64 4.89 -5.28
N ASN A 11 12.51 5.89 -5.10
CA ASN A 11 13.34 5.98 -3.89
C ASN A 11 12.50 6.16 -2.62
N ALA A 12 11.46 7.00 -2.67
CA ALA A 12 10.56 7.21 -1.54
C ALA A 12 9.83 5.93 -1.14
N ARG A 13 9.29 5.19 -2.13
CA ARG A 13 8.63 3.89 -1.93
C ARG A 13 9.62 2.87 -1.36
N ASN A 14 10.80 2.72 -1.97
CA ASN A 14 11.80 1.76 -1.54
C ASN A 14 12.28 2.01 -0.10
N GLN A 15 12.48 3.27 0.29
CA GLN A 15 12.98 3.62 1.63
C GLN A 15 12.05 3.24 2.77
N ILE A 16 10.75 3.09 2.54
CA ILE A 16 9.77 2.72 3.59
C ILE A 16 9.32 1.26 3.50
N THR A 17 9.81 0.53 2.50
CA THR A 17 9.51 -0.89 2.28
C THR A 17 10.79 -1.72 2.28
N TRP A 18 11.43 -1.91 1.13
CA TRP A 18 12.52 -2.88 0.96
C TRP A 18 13.86 -2.38 1.47
N TRP A 19 14.06 -1.05 1.53
CA TRP A 19 15.25 -0.35 2.01
C TRP A 19 16.56 -0.66 1.25
N ALA A 20 16.60 -1.74 0.48
CA ALA A 20 17.71 -2.24 -0.29
C ALA A 20 17.30 -2.45 -1.76
N PRO A 21 18.27 -2.66 -2.67
CA PRO A 21 17.95 -3.03 -4.05
C PRO A 21 17.12 -4.31 -4.13
N HIS A 22 16.35 -4.43 -5.22
CA HIS A 22 15.46 -5.57 -5.46
C HIS A 22 16.20 -6.92 -5.31
N GLY A 23 15.68 -7.81 -4.45
CA GLY A 23 16.24 -9.14 -4.19
C GLY A 23 17.12 -9.27 -2.93
N GLN A 24 17.24 -8.21 -2.12
CA GLN A 24 17.85 -8.31 -0.78
C GLN A 24 16.77 -8.24 0.31
N GLU A 25 16.29 -9.41 0.75
CA GLU A 25 15.23 -9.54 1.76
C GLU A 25 15.69 -9.17 3.18
N THR A 26 17.01 -9.10 3.43
CA THR A 26 17.58 -8.92 4.78
C THR A 26 17.16 -7.61 5.45
N LEU A 27 16.76 -6.60 4.68
CA LEU A 27 16.38 -5.26 5.17
C LEU A 27 14.92 -4.91 4.84
N ALA A 28 14.15 -5.90 4.37
CA ALA A 28 12.73 -5.71 4.09
C ALA A 28 11.99 -5.26 5.35
N ASP A 29 11.09 -4.29 5.18
CA ASP A 29 10.25 -3.68 6.22
C ASP A 29 11.02 -2.97 7.36
N TYR A 30 12.34 -2.78 7.24
CA TYR A 30 13.17 -2.13 8.27
C TYR A 30 12.65 -0.74 8.66
N ALA A 31 12.22 0.04 7.66
CA ALA A 31 11.70 1.39 7.84
C ALA A 31 10.19 1.48 7.60
N SER A 32 9.45 0.41 7.93
CA SER A 32 7.99 0.35 7.83
C SER A 32 7.28 1.52 8.52
N LYS A 33 6.06 1.82 8.03
CA LYS A 33 5.18 2.88 8.53
C LYS A 33 3.73 2.40 8.56
N HIS A 34 2.95 2.87 9.52
CA HIS A 34 1.51 2.64 9.57
C HIS A 34 0.75 3.80 8.91
N TRP A 35 1.02 4.06 7.64
CA TRP A 35 0.37 5.13 6.88
C TRP A 35 -0.83 4.58 6.12
N GLY A 36 -1.95 5.31 6.07
CA GLY A 36 -3.21 4.82 5.49
C GLY A 36 -3.07 4.26 4.07
N GLY A 37 -2.43 5.03 3.17
CA GLY A 37 -2.15 4.57 1.80
C GLY A 37 -1.22 3.35 1.74
N LEU A 38 -0.15 3.36 2.54
CA LEU A 38 0.83 2.26 2.57
C LEU A 38 0.22 0.96 3.14
N VAL A 39 -0.55 1.06 4.22
CA VAL A 39 -1.24 -0.10 4.81
C VAL A 39 -2.24 -0.68 3.82
N LYS A 40 -3.02 0.18 3.14
CA LYS A 40 -4.05 -0.23 2.18
C LYS A 40 -3.47 -0.90 0.93
N GLU A 41 -2.37 -0.38 0.39
CA GLU A 41 -1.87 -0.82 -0.93
C GLU A 41 -0.64 -1.71 -0.88
N PHE A 42 0.19 -1.60 0.17
CA PHE A 42 1.39 -2.42 0.29
C PHE A 42 1.20 -3.57 1.28
N TYR A 43 0.76 -3.29 2.52
CA TYR A 43 0.66 -4.33 3.55
C TYR A 43 -0.58 -5.22 3.44
N TYR A 44 -1.73 -4.64 3.12
CA TYR A 44 -2.99 -5.38 3.04
C TYR A 44 -2.97 -6.50 1.98
N PRO A 45 -2.50 -6.27 0.73
CA PRO A 45 -2.40 -7.35 -0.25
C PRO A 45 -1.48 -8.50 0.19
N ARG A 46 -0.36 -8.20 0.88
CA ARG A 46 0.56 -9.22 1.41
C ARG A 46 -0.12 -10.11 2.44
N TRP A 47 -0.85 -9.49 3.39
CA TRP A 47 -1.63 -10.22 4.38
C TRP A 47 -2.74 -11.05 3.75
N ARG A 48 -3.44 -10.51 2.75
CA ARG A 48 -4.48 -11.23 2.03
C ARG A 48 -3.91 -12.48 1.35
N ILE A 49 -2.82 -12.36 0.60
CA ILE A 49 -2.15 -13.52 -0.04
C ILE A 49 -1.79 -14.57 1.00
N PHE A 50 -1.18 -14.17 2.11
CA PHE A 50 -0.84 -15.09 3.19
C PHE A 50 -2.06 -15.83 3.76
N VAL A 51 -3.13 -15.10 4.07
CA VAL A 51 -4.36 -15.68 4.63
C VAL A 51 -5.05 -16.60 3.61
N ASP A 52 -5.12 -16.20 2.34
CA ASP A 52 -5.73 -17.00 1.27
C ASP A 52 -4.98 -18.34 1.09
N HIS A 53 -3.65 -18.31 1.08
CA HIS A 53 -2.82 -19.53 1.04
C HIS A 53 -2.98 -20.38 2.30
N LEU A 54 -3.09 -19.76 3.48
CA LEU A 54 -3.27 -20.46 4.74
C LEU A 54 -4.63 -21.19 4.79
N VAL A 55 -5.71 -20.51 4.38
CA VAL A 55 -7.06 -21.09 4.29
C VAL A 55 -7.03 -22.27 3.31
N SER A 56 -6.45 -22.10 2.13
CA SER A 56 -6.32 -23.18 1.14
C SER A 56 -5.53 -24.37 1.69
N ALA A 57 -4.47 -24.15 2.47
CA ALA A 57 -3.68 -25.21 3.06
C ALA A 57 -4.49 -26.00 4.10
N VAL A 58 -5.23 -25.31 4.96
CA VAL A 58 -6.10 -25.92 5.98
C VAL A 58 -7.23 -26.72 5.34
N GLU A 59 -7.93 -26.16 4.34
CA GLU A 59 -9.04 -26.83 3.64
C GLU A 59 -8.59 -28.08 2.89
N THR A 60 -7.39 -28.06 2.32
CA THR A 60 -6.83 -29.20 1.58
C THR A 60 -6.06 -30.19 2.47
N GLY A 61 -5.93 -29.89 3.77
CA GLY A 61 -5.15 -30.70 4.72
C GLY A 61 -3.65 -30.76 4.38
N ARG A 62 -3.12 -29.73 3.72
CA ARG A 62 -1.72 -29.64 3.30
C ARG A 62 -0.94 -28.65 4.15
N VAL A 63 0.39 -28.77 4.13
CA VAL A 63 1.28 -27.78 4.72
C VAL A 63 1.33 -26.55 3.80
N LEU A 64 1.35 -25.35 4.39
CA LEU A 64 1.51 -24.09 3.67
C LEU A 64 2.77 -24.11 2.80
N ASN A 65 2.60 -23.87 1.50
CA ASN A 65 3.74 -23.66 0.60
C ASN A 65 4.24 -22.22 0.73
N GLN A 66 5.15 -22.01 1.69
CA GLN A 66 5.68 -20.70 2.00
C GLN A 66 6.39 -20.05 0.80
N THR A 67 7.14 -20.81 0.00
CA THR A 67 7.83 -20.27 -1.18
C THR A 67 6.85 -19.71 -2.20
N ALA A 68 5.75 -20.42 -2.47
CA ALA A 68 4.72 -19.95 -3.38
C ALA A 68 4.05 -18.67 -2.86
N CYS A 69 3.64 -18.66 -1.58
CA CYS A 69 3.04 -17.49 -0.93
C CYS A 69 3.97 -16.26 -0.99
N LEU A 70 5.24 -16.42 -0.65
CA LEU A 70 6.22 -15.33 -0.68
C LEU A 70 6.47 -14.84 -2.11
N SER A 71 6.57 -15.75 -3.09
CA SER A 71 6.76 -15.36 -4.50
C SER A 71 5.58 -14.53 -5.04
N GLU A 72 4.35 -14.85 -4.65
CA GLU A 72 3.16 -14.09 -5.04
C GLU A 72 3.12 -12.72 -4.35
N SER A 73 3.48 -12.66 -3.05
CA SER A 73 3.64 -11.41 -2.32
C SER A 73 4.66 -10.49 -3.00
N LEU A 74 5.81 -11.03 -3.39
CA LEU A 74 6.90 -10.28 -4.01
C LEU A 74 6.47 -9.62 -5.33
N VAL A 75 5.63 -10.28 -6.12
CA VAL A 75 5.07 -9.71 -7.36
C VAL A 75 4.25 -8.47 -7.03
N LYS A 76 3.36 -8.53 -6.02
CA LYS A 76 2.54 -7.37 -5.61
C LYS A 76 3.36 -6.24 -5.03
N GLU A 77 4.36 -6.56 -4.22
CA GLU A 77 5.29 -5.57 -3.67
C GLU A 77 6.06 -4.85 -4.79
N THR A 78 6.50 -5.59 -5.81
CA THR A 78 7.24 -5.05 -6.95
C THR A 78 6.37 -4.18 -7.85
N GLU A 79 5.14 -4.63 -8.14
CA GLU A 79 4.14 -3.83 -8.87
C GLU A 79 3.96 -2.47 -8.18
N TRP A 80 3.69 -2.47 -6.87
CA TRP A 80 3.48 -1.23 -6.12
C TRP A 80 4.71 -0.31 -6.08
N MET A 81 5.94 -0.86 -6.03
CA MET A 81 7.16 -0.06 -6.06
C MET A 81 7.45 0.57 -7.42
N GLN A 82 7.03 -0.07 -8.52
CA GLN A 82 7.26 0.40 -9.88
C GLN A 82 6.16 1.33 -10.40
N GLU A 83 5.06 1.46 -9.66
CA GLU A 83 4.03 2.45 -9.93
C GLU A 83 4.58 3.88 -9.86
N THR A 84 4.05 4.74 -10.73
CA THR A 84 4.35 6.17 -10.75
C THR A 84 3.04 6.95 -10.67
N THR A 85 3.05 8.02 -9.89
CA THR A 85 1.91 8.91 -9.70
C THR A 85 2.25 10.32 -10.17
N CYS A 86 1.27 11.01 -10.72
CA CYS A 86 1.50 12.36 -11.26
C CYS A 86 1.19 13.43 -10.22
N LEU A 87 2.20 13.79 -9.43
CA LEU A 87 2.17 15.00 -8.59
C LEU A 87 2.15 16.25 -9.47
N GLY A 88 1.10 17.07 -9.36
CA GLY A 88 0.90 18.33 -10.08
C GLY A 88 0.66 18.20 -11.59
N GLY A 89 -0.05 17.15 -12.04
CA GLY A 89 -0.33 16.90 -13.44
C GLY A 89 0.77 16.07 -14.13
N CYS A 90 0.36 15.18 -15.03
CA CYS A 90 1.29 14.61 -16.00
C CYS A 90 1.60 15.74 -16.98
N TYR A 91 2.77 16.38 -16.87
CA TYR A 91 3.21 17.40 -17.83
C TYR A 91 3.03 16.85 -19.24
N ALA A 92 1.91 17.22 -19.87
CA ALA A 92 1.63 16.87 -21.24
C ALA A 92 2.68 17.62 -22.04
N ASP A 93 3.26 16.94 -23.02
CA ASP A 93 4.25 17.56 -23.89
C ASP A 93 3.67 18.85 -24.50
N SER A 94 4.21 20.00 -24.08
CA SER A 94 3.82 21.33 -24.56
C SER A 94 3.98 21.47 -26.08
N SER A 95 4.60 20.50 -26.77
CA SER A 95 4.69 20.46 -28.24
C SER A 95 3.36 20.17 -28.95
N ARG A 96 2.30 19.78 -28.22
CA ARG A 96 0.95 19.50 -28.78
C ARG A 96 -0.16 20.43 -28.28
N VAL A 97 0.16 21.64 -27.84
CA VAL A 97 -0.86 22.65 -27.52
C VAL A 97 -1.49 23.16 -28.83
N THR A 98 -2.65 22.59 -29.19
CA THR A 98 -3.63 23.34 -29.98
C THR A 98 -4.34 24.27 -28.99
N GLN A 99 -4.25 25.57 -29.25
CA GLN A 99 -4.88 26.60 -28.44
C GLN A 99 -6.40 26.50 -28.56
N SER A 100 -7.03 25.80 -27.61
CA SER A 100 -8.40 26.09 -27.19
C SER A 100 -8.31 26.57 -25.74
N ARG A 101 -8.49 27.89 -25.59
CA ARG A 101 -8.68 28.57 -24.31
C ARG A 101 -10.09 28.25 -23.82
N ASP A 102 -10.21 27.25 -22.97
CA ASP A 102 -11.34 27.13 -22.06
C ASP A 102 -10.71 27.05 -20.65
N ASP A 103 -10.94 28.09 -19.84
CA ASP A 103 -10.26 28.38 -18.57
C ASP A 103 -10.70 27.48 -17.39
N ASP A 104 -11.01 26.20 -17.64
CA ASP A 104 -11.50 25.23 -16.64
C ASP A 104 -10.69 23.91 -16.67
N ASP A 105 -9.36 23.97 -16.86
CA ASP A 105 -8.48 22.81 -16.63
C ASP A 105 -8.30 22.61 -15.11
N ASP A 106 -9.20 21.84 -14.51
CA ASP A 106 -8.98 21.18 -13.22
C ASP A 106 -7.82 20.20 -13.39
N ASP A 107 -6.61 20.72 -13.21
CA ASP A 107 -5.34 20.01 -13.27
C ASP A 107 -5.26 19.06 -12.06
N THR A 108 -6.11 18.03 -12.05
CA THR A 108 -6.25 17.12 -10.91
C THR A 108 -4.96 16.34 -10.73
N ASP A 109 -4.30 16.56 -9.60
CA ASP A 109 -3.12 15.82 -9.19
C ASP A 109 -3.53 14.38 -8.82
N ASP A 110 -3.26 13.44 -9.75
CA ASP A 110 -3.51 12.00 -9.61
C ASP A 110 -2.87 11.41 -8.35
N ALA A 111 -1.72 11.94 -7.94
CA ALA A 111 -1.06 11.47 -6.72
C ALA A 111 -1.81 11.92 -5.47
N THR A 112 -2.32 13.16 -5.40
CA THR A 112 -3.15 13.62 -4.27
C THR A 112 -4.55 12.99 -4.28
N THR A 113 -5.05 12.62 -5.47
CA THR A 113 -6.30 11.86 -5.62
C THR A 113 -6.14 10.45 -5.07
N LYS A 114 -5.01 9.79 -5.37
CA LYS A 114 -4.70 8.44 -4.87
C LYS A 114 -4.30 8.44 -3.40
N TYR A 115 -3.45 9.37 -2.99
CA TYR A 115 -2.93 9.53 -1.63
C TYR A 115 -3.28 10.93 -1.11
N PRO A 116 -4.46 11.08 -0.46
CA PRO A 116 -4.89 12.38 0.04
C PRO A 116 -3.92 12.93 1.08
N VAL A 117 -3.64 14.23 0.98
CA VAL A 117 -2.74 14.96 1.89
C VAL A 117 -3.43 15.37 3.19
N GLU A 118 -4.76 15.37 3.20
CA GLU A 118 -5.58 15.69 4.36
C GLU A 118 -6.25 14.42 4.92
N ALA A 119 -6.34 14.35 6.25
CA ALA A 119 -7.09 13.29 6.91
C ALA A 119 -8.59 13.58 6.83
N VAL A 120 -9.37 12.61 6.36
CA VAL A 120 -10.81 12.79 6.08
C VAL A 120 -11.70 12.23 7.21
N GLU A 121 -11.16 11.40 8.10
CA GLU A 121 -11.94 10.65 9.09
C GLU A 121 -12.00 11.33 10.47
N ASP A 122 -13.15 11.20 11.15
CA ASP A 122 -13.32 11.61 12.54
C ASP A 122 -12.73 10.56 13.49
N THR A 123 -11.67 10.94 14.19
CA THR A 123 -10.94 10.08 15.13
C THR A 123 -11.81 9.49 16.24
N VAL A 124 -12.86 10.19 16.69
CA VAL A 124 -13.75 9.71 17.76
C VAL A 124 -14.62 8.57 17.23
N LEU A 125 -15.18 8.74 16.03
CA LEU A 125 -16.00 7.71 15.40
C LEU A 125 -15.20 6.46 15.06
N VAL A 126 -13.97 6.64 14.56
CA VAL A 126 -13.05 5.52 14.29
C VAL A 126 -12.71 4.78 15.59
N ALA A 127 -12.41 5.49 16.67
CA ALA A 127 -12.12 4.86 17.96
C ALA A 127 -13.31 4.05 18.50
N GLN A 128 -14.53 4.60 18.38
CA GLN A 128 -15.74 3.91 18.80
C GLN A 128 -15.98 2.63 17.99
N ASP A 129 -15.88 2.70 16.65
CA ASP A 129 -16.04 1.52 15.77
C ASP A 129 -14.99 0.44 16.06
N LEU A 130 -13.74 0.85 16.32
CA LEU A 130 -12.66 -0.08 16.69
C LEU A 130 -12.96 -0.82 18.00
N VAL A 131 -13.41 -0.11 19.04
CA VAL A 131 -13.79 -0.74 20.31
C VAL A 131 -14.97 -1.69 20.13
N ASP A 132 -16.00 -1.26 19.40
CA ASP A 132 -17.23 -2.02 19.25
C ASP A 132 -17.03 -3.31 18.44
N ARG A 133 -16.24 -3.25 17.35
CA ARG A 133 -16.01 -4.43 16.48
C ARG A 133 -14.86 -5.30 16.94
N TRP A 134 -13.75 -4.69 17.34
CA TRP A 134 -12.48 -5.40 17.56
C TRP A 134 -12.10 -5.49 19.04
N GLY A 135 -12.60 -4.59 19.89
CA GLY A 135 -12.29 -4.56 21.32
C GLY A 135 -12.74 -5.83 22.06
N LEU A 136 -13.92 -6.38 21.71
CA LEU A 136 -14.41 -7.62 22.32
C LEU A 136 -13.60 -8.86 21.89
N ILE A 137 -13.08 -8.88 20.66
CA ILE A 137 -12.24 -9.98 20.15
C ILE A 137 -10.92 -9.99 20.92
N ALA A 138 -10.28 -8.84 21.12
CA ALA A 138 -9.05 -8.73 21.90
C ALA A 138 -9.26 -9.20 23.36
N ALA A 139 -10.36 -8.79 24.00
CA ALA A 139 -10.69 -9.22 25.35
C ALA A 139 -10.98 -10.73 25.45
N ARG A 140 -11.59 -11.32 24.41
CA ARG A 140 -11.86 -12.77 24.34
C ARG A 140 -10.57 -13.57 24.18
N LEU A 141 -9.73 -13.21 23.22
CA LEU A 141 -8.44 -13.84 22.99
C LEU A 141 -7.53 -13.75 24.22
N ALA A 142 -7.53 -12.62 24.93
CA ALA A 142 -6.76 -12.46 26.17
C ALA A 142 -7.24 -13.36 27.32
N LYS A 143 -8.53 -13.73 27.36
CA LYS A 143 -9.06 -14.69 28.34
C LYS A 143 -8.72 -16.13 27.98
N ASP A 144 -8.85 -16.48 26.70
CA ASP A 144 -8.58 -17.82 26.19
C ASP A 144 -7.07 -18.13 26.12
N ALA A 145 -6.20 -17.11 26.17
CA ALA A 145 -4.73 -17.24 26.23
C ALA A 145 -4.15 -17.39 27.66
N LYS A 146 -4.98 -17.37 28.71
CA LYS A 146 -4.51 -17.75 30.06
C LYS A 146 -4.33 -19.28 30.13
N PRO A 147 -3.20 -19.77 30.64
CA PRO A 147 -2.92 -21.20 30.77
C PRO A 147 -3.88 -21.90 31.73
#